data_AF-A0A6I9PVI5-F1
#
_entry.id   AF-A0A6I9PVI5-F1
#
_cell.length_a   1.000
_cell.length_b   1.000
_cell.length_c   1.000
_cell.angle_alpha   90.00
_cell.angle_beta   90.00
_cell.angle_gamma   90.00
#
_symmetry.space_group_name_H-M   'P 1'
#
loop_
_entity.id
_entity.type
_entity.pdbx_description
1 polymer ?
#
loop_
_entity_poly.entity_id
_entity_poly.type
_entity_poly.pdbx_seq_one_letter_code
_entity_poly.pdbx_strand_id
1 'polypeptide(L)'
;MVQIGQAIQAIFIGYNGCVYGCPLSPQIVFYEDKSFQGRRYECDSDCSDFHAYLSRCNSIRVESGAWVLYERLNFMGHQYVLIRGEYPDYQRWMGLNDRLSSCKMVHFTGGSQYKIQLYEKPDFGGQAFEGSDDCPSLLEKIRWREVNSCKVLDGWWVFYEHPNYRGRQYFLEKGEYRKHGDWGAASPTVQSFRRFTE
;
A
#
# COMPACT_ATOMS: atom_id res chain seq x y z
N MET A 1 -22.25 27.97 17.75
CA MET A 1 -23.27 26.91 17.51
C MET A 1 -23.07 26.41 16.10
N VAL A 2 -22.41 25.26 15.97
CA VAL A 2 -22.21 24.52 14.71
C VAL A 2 -23.21 23.37 14.73
N GLN A 3 -23.94 23.17 13.64
CA GLN A 3 -24.68 21.97 13.18
C GLN A 3 -25.52 22.45 11.96
N ILE A 4 -25.78 21.76 10.84
CA ILE A 4 -25.52 20.41 10.30
C ILE A 4 -25.77 20.51 8.77
N GLY A 5 -25.02 19.74 7.99
CA GLY A 5 -25.57 18.98 6.87
C GLY A 5 -25.79 19.70 5.54
N GLN A 6 -24.82 19.56 4.63
CA GLN A 6 -25.17 19.37 3.22
C GLN A 6 -24.60 18.03 2.76
N ALA A 7 -25.48 17.04 2.71
CA ALA A 7 -25.31 15.88 1.85
C ALA A 7 -25.56 16.36 0.42
N ILE A 8 -24.52 16.38 -0.41
CA ILE A 8 -24.69 16.56 -1.85
C ILE A 8 -25.27 15.25 -2.38
N GLN A 9 -26.58 15.23 -2.63
CA GLN A 9 -27.20 14.20 -3.46
C GLN A 9 -26.60 14.31 -4.86
N ALA A 10 -25.78 13.34 -5.25
CA ALA A 10 -25.45 13.15 -6.65
C ALA A 10 -26.73 12.70 -7.39
N ILE A 11 -27.20 13.56 -8.29
CA ILE A 11 -28.33 13.29 -9.18
C ILE A 11 -27.91 12.18 -10.14
N PHE A 12 -28.48 10.99 -10.00
CA PHE A 12 -28.43 9.97 -11.05
C PHE A 12 -29.40 10.38 -12.16
N ILE A 13 -28.88 11.01 -13.21
CA ILE A 13 -29.61 11.12 -14.47
C ILE A 13 -29.53 9.76 -15.14
N GLY A 14 -30.63 9.01 -15.06
CA GLY A 14 -30.79 7.76 -15.78
C GLY A 14 -30.82 7.99 -17.29
N TYR A 15 -29.87 7.37 -18.00
CA TYR A 15 -30.02 7.06 -19.42
C TYR A 15 -30.02 5.54 -19.58
N ASN A 16 -31.12 5.05 -20.16
CA ASN A 16 -31.27 3.67 -20.60
C ASN A 16 -30.14 3.29 -21.58
N GLY A 17 -29.47 2.18 -21.32
CA GLY A 17 -28.68 1.46 -22.33
C GLY A 17 -27.16 1.67 -22.29
N CYS A 18 -26.47 1.05 -21.33
CA CYS A 18 -25.15 0.46 -21.55
C CYS A 18 -24.82 -0.54 -20.44
N VAL A 19 -24.95 -1.83 -20.76
CA VAL A 19 -24.42 -2.94 -19.95
C VAL A 19 -22.98 -3.17 -20.40
N TYR A 20 -22.08 -2.26 -20.05
CA TYR A 20 -20.65 -2.49 -20.06
C TYR A 20 -20.13 -2.01 -18.71
N GLY A 21 -19.54 -2.94 -17.96
CA GLY A 21 -19.16 -2.75 -16.55
C GLY A 21 -18.47 -1.40 -16.34
N CYS A 22 -19.14 -0.51 -15.62
CA CYS A 22 -18.50 0.66 -15.05
C CYS A 22 -17.37 0.10 -14.16
N PRO A 23 -16.11 0.54 -14.30
CA PRO A 23 -15.06 0.11 -13.39
C PRO A 23 -15.57 0.44 -11.98
N LEU A 24 -15.75 -0.60 -11.16
CA LEU A 24 -16.21 -0.44 -9.79
C LEU A 24 -15.30 0.60 -9.14
N SER A 25 -15.87 1.68 -8.63
CA SER A 25 -15.10 2.68 -7.88
C SER A 25 -14.28 1.94 -6.83
N PRO A 26 -12.96 2.20 -6.73
CA PRO A 26 -12.11 1.57 -5.73
C PRO A 26 -12.71 1.75 -4.35
N GLN A 27 -12.83 0.66 -3.59
CA GLN A 27 -13.57 0.64 -2.33
C GLN A 27 -12.92 -0.34 -1.35
N ILE A 28 -12.75 0.12 -0.11
CA ILE A 28 -12.23 -0.64 1.01
C ILE A 28 -13.12 -0.44 2.23
N VAL A 29 -13.37 -1.52 2.97
CA VAL A 29 -14.16 -1.51 4.20
C VAL A 29 -13.33 -2.06 5.34
N PHE A 30 -13.16 -1.25 6.38
CA PHE A 30 -12.47 -1.59 7.62
C PHE A 30 -13.49 -1.98 8.68
N TYR A 31 -13.19 -3.02 9.46
CA TYR A 31 -14.07 -3.53 10.50
C TYR A 31 -13.33 -3.56 11.85
N GLU A 32 -14.03 -3.14 12.89
CA GLU A 32 -13.49 -3.02 14.25
C GLU A 32 -13.07 -4.38 14.83
N ASP A 33 -13.86 -5.41 14.54
CA ASP A 33 -13.65 -6.77 15.04
C ASP A 33 -13.23 -7.73 13.91
N LYS A 34 -12.89 -8.97 14.28
CA LYS A 34 -12.50 -10.02 13.33
C LYS A 34 -13.70 -10.51 12.52
N SER A 35 -13.43 -11.16 11.40
CA SER A 35 -14.47 -11.80 10.56
C SER A 35 -15.59 -10.84 10.14
N PHE A 36 -15.23 -9.58 9.85
CA PHE A 36 -16.10 -8.54 9.30
C PHE A 36 -17.27 -8.16 10.23
N GLN A 37 -17.00 -8.12 11.52
CA GLN A 37 -17.97 -7.80 12.57
C GLN A 37 -17.70 -6.42 13.20
N GLY A 38 -18.65 -5.95 14.00
CA GLY A 38 -18.53 -4.70 14.76
C GLY A 38 -18.81 -3.46 13.92
N ARG A 39 -18.33 -2.30 14.39
CA ARG A 39 -18.42 -1.05 13.60
C ARG A 39 -17.58 -1.17 12.35
N ARG A 40 -18.00 -0.48 11.28
CA ARG A 40 -17.27 -0.44 10.03
C ARG A 40 -17.09 0.98 9.52
N TYR A 41 -15.99 1.19 8.81
CA TYR A 41 -15.70 2.42 8.08
C TYR A 41 -15.42 2.06 6.63
N GLU A 42 -16.07 2.76 5.71
CA GLU A 42 -15.93 2.56 4.27
C GLU A 42 -15.17 3.74 3.69
N CYS A 43 -14.23 3.45 2.79
CA CYS A 43 -13.39 4.45 2.14
C CYS A 43 -13.30 4.16 0.64
N ASP A 44 -13.36 5.22 -0.16
CA ASP A 44 -13.32 5.21 -1.63
C ASP A 44 -12.25 6.16 -2.19
N SER A 45 -11.43 6.75 -1.32
CA SER A 45 -10.42 7.76 -1.62
C SER A 45 -9.29 7.74 -0.58
N ASP A 46 -8.26 8.55 -0.80
CA ASP A 46 -7.21 8.74 0.22
C ASP A 46 -7.80 9.33 1.51
N CYS A 47 -7.45 8.73 2.66
CA CYS A 47 -7.91 9.19 3.96
C CYS A 47 -6.73 9.32 4.93
N SER A 48 -6.44 10.55 5.38
CA SER A 48 -5.32 10.85 6.28
C SER A 48 -5.62 10.60 7.76
N ASP A 49 -6.90 10.47 8.13
CA ASP A 49 -7.35 10.15 9.48
C ASP A 49 -8.75 9.53 9.44
N PHE A 50 -8.83 8.22 9.66
CA PHE A 50 -10.09 7.55 9.96
C PHE A 50 -10.19 7.06 11.42
N HIS A 51 -9.23 7.43 12.28
CA HIS A 51 -9.19 7.00 13.68
C HIS A 51 -10.43 7.48 14.46
N ALA A 52 -10.95 8.66 14.12
CA ALA A 52 -12.18 9.20 14.69
C ALA A 52 -13.42 8.34 14.38
N TYR A 53 -13.42 7.62 13.26
CA TYR A 53 -14.52 6.72 12.87
C TYR A 53 -14.29 5.30 13.38
N LEU A 54 -13.03 4.85 13.41
CA LEU A 54 -12.65 3.50 13.77
C LEU A 54 -11.36 3.50 14.61
N SER A 55 -11.50 3.25 15.92
CA SER A 55 -10.37 3.31 16.87
C SER A 55 -9.40 2.13 16.77
N ARG A 56 -9.82 1.03 16.14
CA ARG A 56 -9.04 -0.20 15.89
C ARG A 56 -9.60 -0.93 14.68
N CYS A 57 -8.81 -1.73 13.99
CA CYS A 57 -9.19 -2.47 12.80
C CYS A 57 -8.68 -3.91 12.88
N ASN A 58 -9.60 -4.88 12.93
CA ASN A 58 -9.27 -6.30 13.05
C ASN A 58 -9.64 -7.12 11.81
N SER A 59 -10.45 -6.61 10.89
CA SER A 59 -10.65 -7.25 9.58
C SER A 59 -10.95 -6.23 8.49
N ILE A 60 -10.66 -6.58 7.24
CA ILE A 60 -10.74 -5.66 6.09
C ILE A 60 -11.31 -6.41 4.89
N ARG A 61 -12.19 -5.74 4.13
CA ARG A 61 -12.57 -6.16 2.78
C ARG A 61 -12.12 -5.12 1.77
N VAL A 62 -11.34 -5.54 0.79
CA VAL A 62 -11.03 -4.73 -0.38
C VAL A 62 -11.93 -5.20 -1.50
N GLU A 63 -12.97 -4.43 -1.77
CA GLU A 63 -13.98 -4.76 -2.78
C GLU A 63 -13.42 -4.53 -4.20
N SER A 64 -12.61 -3.49 -4.37
CA SER A 64 -11.99 -3.09 -5.63
C SER A 64 -10.74 -2.22 -5.41
N GLY A 65 -9.82 -2.26 -6.38
CA GLY A 65 -8.58 -1.50 -6.36
C GLY A 65 -7.53 -2.08 -5.43
N ALA A 66 -6.45 -1.31 -5.25
CA ALA A 66 -5.36 -1.63 -4.35
C ALA A 66 -5.06 -0.45 -3.42
N TRP A 67 -4.59 -0.77 -2.22
CA TRP A 67 -4.54 0.17 -1.11
C TRP A 67 -3.23 0.03 -0.32
N VAL A 68 -2.69 1.16 0.12
CA VAL A 68 -1.61 1.21 1.11
C VAL A 68 -2.20 1.72 2.42
N LEU A 69 -2.10 0.90 3.47
CA LEU A 69 -2.60 1.22 4.80
C LEU A 69 -1.45 1.61 5.71
N TYR A 70 -1.71 2.54 6.62
CA TYR A 70 -0.71 3.07 7.52
C TYR A 70 -1.20 2.96 8.97
N GLU A 71 -0.30 2.51 9.84
CA GLU A 71 -0.56 2.38 11.29
C GLU A 71 -0.98 3.72 11.92
N ARG A 72 -0.34 4.82 11.51
CA ARG A 72 -0.55 6.16 12.07
C ARG A 72 -1.23 7.09 11.08
N LEU A 73 -1.71 8.20 11.62
CA LEU A 73 -2.29 9.33 10.90
C LEU A 73 -1.31 9.90 9.88
N ASN A 74 -1.84 10.55 8.83
CA ASN A 74 -1.07 11.26 7.81
C ASN A 74 -0.02 10.38 7.09
N PHE A 75 -0.36 9.12 6.83
CA PHE A 75 0.45 8.18 6.05
C PHE A 75 1.81 7.85 6.69
N MET A 76 1.81 7.69 8.02
CA MET A 76 3.01 7.46 8.81
C MET A 76 2.98 6.08 9.50
N GLY A 77 4.16 5.63 9.93
CA GLY A 77 4.31 4.36 10.65
C GLY A 77 4.41 3.16 9.72
N HIS A 78 4.03 1.98 10.20
CA HIS A 78 4.08 0.75 9.41
C HIS A 78 3.11 0.79 8.23
N GLN A 79 3.58 0.34 7.07
CA GLN A 79 2.81 0.27 5.83
C GLN A 79 2.35 -1.16 5.56
N TYR A 80 1.16 -1.31 5.00
CA TYR A 80 0.59 -2.59 4.58
C TYR A 80 -0.06 -2.45 3.21
N VAL A 81 0.38 -3.23 2.23
CA VAL A 81 -0.18 -3.19 0.87
C VAL A 81 -1.24 -4.27 0.71
N LEU A 82 -2.44 -3.89 0.31
CA LEU A 82 -3.56 -4.79 0.12
C LEU A 82 -4.10 -4.65 -1.31
N ILE A 83 -4.51 -5.78 -1.86
CA ILE A 83 -5.22 -5.87 -3.14
C ILE A 83 -6.64 -6.37 -2.86
N ARG A 84 -7.46 -6.46 -3.90
CA ARG A 84 -8.80 -7.02 -3.80
C ARG A 84 -8.81 -8.36 -3.06
N GLY A 85 -9.67 -8.47 -2.05
CA GLY A 85 -9.78 -9.67 -1.24
C GLY A 85 -10.38 -9.46 0.14
N GLU A 86 -10.55 -10.58 0.84
CA GLU A 86 -11.08 -10.63 2.20
C GLU A 86 -9.95 -10.94 3.19
N TYR A 87 -9.84 -10.11 4.22
CA TYR A 87 -8.83 -10.23 5.26
C TYR A 87 -9.51 -10.35 6.63
N PRO A 88 -9.84 -11.57 7.09
CA PRO A 88 -10.65 -11.79 8.29
C PRO A 88 -9.96 -11.48 9.63
N ASP A 89 -8.64 -11.30 9.64
CA ASP A 89 -7.83 -10.95 10.82
C ASP A 89 -6.58 -10.15 10.39
N TYR A 90 -5.98 -9.38 11.32
CA TYR A 90 -4.85 -8.51 10.99
C TYR A 90 -3.58 -9.24 10.56
N GLN A 91 -3.43 -10.51 10.94
CA GLN A 91 -2.30 -11.32 10.50
C GLN A 91 -2.36 -11.61 9.00
N ARG A 92 -3.55 -11.55 8.37
CA ARG A 92 -3.72 -11.78 6.92
C ARG A 92 -3.11 -10.69 6.05
N TRP A 93 -2.95 -9.46 6.55
CA TRP A 93 -2.19 -8.41 5.87
C TRP A 93 -0.80 -8.18 6.47
N MET A 94 -0.32 -9.13 7.28
CA MET A 94 0.95 -9.03 8.01
C MET A 94 0.98 -7.86 9.02
N GLY A 95 -0.19 -7.48 9.53
CA GLY A 95 -0.34 -6.48 10.60
C GLY A 95 0.41 -6.92 11.87
N LEU A 96 1.11 -5.96 12.50
CA LEU A 96 1.76 -6.20 13.79
C LEU A 96 0.77 -6.10 14.96
N ASN A 97 -0.27 -5.28 14.79
CA ASN A 97 -1.34 -5.01 15.74
C ASN A 97 -2.61 -4.61 14.95
N ASP A 98 -3.66 -4.23 15.68
CA ASP A 98 -4.97 -3.81 15.15
C ASP A 98 -5.08 -2.29 14.95
N ARG A 99 -3.96 -1.56 14.91
CA ARG A 99 -3.96 -0.10 14.71
C ARG A 99 -3.73 0.24 13.25
N LEU A 100 -4.70 0.93 12.68
CA LEU A 100 -4.62 1.60 11.40
C LEU A 100 -5.32 2.94 11.53
N SER A 101 -4.79 3.98 10.89
CA SER A 101 -5.36 5.33 11.01
C SER A 101 -5.44 6.10 9.70
N SER A 102 -4.71 5.68 8.66
CA SER A 102 -4.78 6.32 7.34
C SER A 102 -4.56 5.33 6.21
N CYS A 103 -5.05 5.65 5.02
CA CYS A 103 -4.93 4.82 3.82
C CYS A 103 -4.79 5.67 2.56
N LYS A 104 -4.07 5.13 1.57
CA LYS A 104 -3.99 5.66 0.21
C LYS A 104 -4.46 4.64 -0.79
N MET A 105 -5.16 5.12 -1.81
CA MET A 105 -5.47 4.34 -2.98
C MET A 105 -4.27 4.28 -3.91
N VAL A 106 -4.02 3.11 -4.50
CA VAL A 106 -2.99 2.93 -5.52
C VAL A 106 -3.61 3.11 -6.89
N HIS A 107 -3.14 4.11 -7.62
CA HIS A 107 -3.55 4.35 -9.00
C HIS A 107 -2.57 3.69 -9.98
N PHE A 108 -2.95 2.52 -10.49
CA PHE A 108 -2.19 1.87 -11.56
C PHE A 108 -2.35 2.64 -12.87
N THR A 109 -1.29 3.35 -13.28
CA THR A 109 -1.21 3.95 -14.61
C THR A 109 -0.76 2.93 -15.65
N GLY A 110 -1.25 3.03 -16.88
CA GLY A 110 -0.90 2.11 -17.97
C GLY A 110 0.60 2.11 -18.30
N GLY A 111 1.32 1.13 -17.74
CA GLY A 111 2.71 0.80 -18.03
C GLY A 111 2.86 -0.71 -18.00
N SER A 112 3.45 -1.30 -19.05
CA SER A 112 3.63 -2.75 -19.18
C SER A 112 4.96 -3.24 -18.65
N GLN A 113 5.82 -2.33 -18.16
CA GLN A 113 7.17 -2.65 -17.73
C GLN A 113 7.32 -2.44 -16.22
N TYR A 114 8.02 -3.37 -15.59
CA TYR A 114 8.46 -3.27 -14.21
C TYR A 114 9.97 -3.15 -14.23
N LYS A 115 10.48 -2.04 -13.70
CA LYS A 115 11.92 -1.81 -13.67
C LYS A 115 12.32 -1.00 -12.44
N ILE A 116 13.23 -1.57 -11.64
CA ILE A 116 13.79 -0.93 -10.45
C ILE A 116 15.31 -1.04 -10.45
N GLN A 117 15.98 -0.02 -9.96
CA GLN A 117 17.43 0.01 -9.76
C GLN A 117 17.74 0.27 -8.30
N LEU A 118 18.49 -0.63 -7.66
CA LEU A 118 18.90 -0.58 -6.27
C LEU A 118 20.37 -0.16 -6.18
N TYR A 119 20.72 0.55 -5.12
CA TYR A 119 22.09 1.02 -4.89
C TYR A 119 22.56 0.74 -3.47
N GLU A 120 23.84 0.39 -3.37
CA GLU A 120 24.51 0.06 -2.10
C GLU A 120 24.68 1.30 -1.20
N LYS A 121 24.85 2.49 -1.77
CA LYS A 121 25.04 3.75 -1.01
C LYS A 121 23.90 4.74 -1.22
N PRO A 122 23.76 5.76 -0.35
CA PRO A 122 22.86 6.88 -0.59
C PRO A 122 23.18 7.62 -1.89
N ASP A 123 22.24 8.43 -2.37
CA ASP A 123 22.39 9.30 -3.53
C ASP A 123 22.85 8.55 -4.81
N PHE A 124 22.38 7.32 -4.98
CA PHE A 124 22.66 6.45 -6.13
C PHE A 124 24.15 6.08 -6.29
N GLY A 125 24.91 6.09 -5.20
CA GLY A 125 26.31 5.71 -5.18
C GLY A 125 26.56 4.21 -4.99
N GLY A 126 27.82 3.80 -5.21
CA GLY A 126 28.27 2.43 -4.96
C GLY A 126 27.86 1.46 -6.05
N GLN A 127 27.84 0.16 -5.72
CA GLN A 127 27.37 -0.86 -6.64
C GLN A 127 25.86 -0.67 -6.92
N ALA A 128 25.45 -0.91 -8.17
CA ALA A 128 24.06 -0.86 -8.59
C ALA A 128 23.57 -2.24 -9.03
N PHE A 129 22.31 -2.54 -8.77
CA PHE A 129 21.62 -3.73 -9.24
C PHE A 129 20.30 -3.35 -9.92
N GLU A 130 20.07 -3.85 -11.13
CA GLU A 130 18.83 -3.64 -11.86
C GLU A 130 17.94 -4.89 -11.79
N GLY A 131 16.66 -4.70 -11.50
CA GLY A 131 15.67 -5.77 -11.41
C GLY A 131 14.38 -5.45 -12.17
N SER A 132 13.83 -6.48 -12.82
CA SER A 132 12.53 -6.46 -13.51
C SER A 132 11.52 -7.46 -12.93
N ASP A 133 12.02 -8.42 -12.14
CA ASP A 133 11.26 -9.52 -11.57
C ASP A 133 11.32 -9.52 -10.06
N ASP A 134 10.40 -10.27 -9.46
CA ASP A 134 10.35 -10.47 -8.02
C ASP A 134 11.65 -11.12 -7.52
N CYS A 135 12.11 -10.68 -6.36
CA CYS A 135 13.34 -11.14 -5.74
C CYS A 135 13.04 -11.58 -4.30
N PRO A 136 12.94 -12.90 -4.03
CA PRO A 136 12.65 -13.41 -2.69
C PRO A 136 13.85 -13.30 -1.74
N SER A 137 15.08 -13.09 -2.24
CA SER A 137 16.27 -12.94 -1.39
C SER A 137 17.38 -12.14 -2.10
N LEU A 138 17.62 -10.91 -1.65
CA LEU A 138 18.74 -10.08 -2.10
C LEU A 138 20.09 -10.66 -1.68
N LEU A 139 20.16 -11.28 -0.51
CA LEU A 139 21.37 -11.93 0.00
C LEU A 139 21.78 -13.11 -0.89
N GLU A 140 20.82 -13.87 -1.41
CA GLU A 140 21.12 -14.98 -2.33
C GLU A 140 21.45 -14.46 -3.73
N LYS A 141 20.70 -13.46 -4.22
CA LYS A 141 20.83 -12.96 -5.60
C LYS A 141 22.08 -12.11 -5.83
N ILE A 142 22.38 -11.17 -4.93
CA ILE A 142 23.47 -10.19 -5.09
C ILE A 142 24.33 -9.99 -3.83
N ARG A 143 24.14 -10.83 -2.79
CA ARG A 143 24.91 -10.77 -1.52
C ARG A 143 24.72 -9.49 -0.71
N TRP A 144 23.65 -8.73 -0.96
CA TRP A 144 23.34 -7.52 -0.21
C TRP A 144 22.46 -7.77 1.01
N ARG A 145 22.73 -7.03 2.08
CA ARG A 145 21.89 -6.98 3.30
C ARG A 145 21.04 -5.71 3.40
N GLU A 146 21.45 -4.68 2.68
CA GLU A 146 20.92 -3.33 2.78
C GLU A 146 20.78 -2.72 1.39
N VAL A 147 19.79 -1.84 1.25
CA VAL A 147 19.59 -0.98 0.09
C VAL A 147 19.50 0.44 0.62
N ASN A 148 20.42 1.31 0.18
CA ASN A 148 20.52 2.66 0.73
C ASN A 148 19.86 3.72 -0.15
N SER A 149 19.77 3.49 -1.46
CA SER A 149 18.97 4.32 -2.38
C SER A 149 18.43 3.47 -3.52
N CYS A 150 17.37 3.92 -4.19
CA CYS A 150 16.80 3.23 -5.34
C CYS A 150 16.10 4.18 -6.32
N LYS A 151 15.94 3.71 -7.56
CA LYS A 151 15.14 4.36 -8.60
C LYS A 151 14.09 3.38 -9.07
N VAL A 152 12.83 3.72 -8.89
CA VAL A 152 11.73 3.00 -9.55
C VAL A 152 11.54 3.65 -10.90
N LEU A 153 12.02 2.97 -11.94
CA LEU A 153 11.96 3.47 -13.31
C LEU A 153 10.57 3.23 -13.90
N ASP A 154 9.97 2.09 -13.58
CA ASP A 154 8.60 1.77 -13.97
C ASP A 154 7.95 0.72 -13.05
N GLY A 155 6.61 0.73 -13.03
CA GLY A 155 5.76 -0.09 -12.19
C GLY A 155 5.73 0.32 -10.72
N TRP A 156 5.04 -0.48 -9.92
CA TRP A 156 4.93 -0.35 -8.46
C TRP A 156 5.64 -1.50 -7.79
N TRP A 157 6.28 -1.22 -6.67
CA TRP A 157 7.12 -2.19 -5.99
C TRP A 157 6.84 -2.19 -4.50
N VAL A 158 7.07 -3.35 -3.88
CA VAL A 158 7.06 -3.48 -2.42
C VAL A 158 8.40 -4.01 -1.97
N PHE A 159 9.08 -3.27 -1.10
CA PHE A 159 10.22 -3.77 -0.34
C PHE A 159 9.77 -4.46 0.94
N TYR A 160 10.54 -5.48 1.31
CA TYR A 160 10.35 -6.25 2.52
C TYR A 160 11.65 -6.32 3.31
N GLU A 161 11.53 -6.11 4.62
CA GLU A 161 12.65 -6.19 5.57
C GLU A 161 13.29 -7.58 5.62
N HIS A 162 12.51 -8.64 5.41
CA HIS A 162 12.99 -10.02 5.45
C HIS A 162 12.91 -10.72 4.08
N PRO A 163 13.66 -11.82 3.89
CA PRO A 163 13.49 -12.68 2.72
C PRO A 163 12.06 -13.24 2.63
N ASN A 164 11.69 -13.69 1.44
CA ASN A 164 10.41 -14.33 1.13
C ASN A 164 9.18 -13.45 1.45
N TYR A 165 9.30 -12.15 1.22
CA TYR A 165 8.21 -11.18 1.30
C TYR A 165 7.59 -11.06 2.70
N ARG A 166 8.46 -11.01 3.73
CA ARG A 166 8.06 -10.96 5.15
C ARG A 166 8.60 -9.72 5.85
N GLY A 167 8.08 -9.47 7.05
CA GLY A 167 8.49 -8.32 7.87
C GLY A 167 7.81 -7.04 7.43
N ARG A 168 8.42 -5.90 7.76
CA ARG A 168 7.90 -4.59 7.38
C ARG A 168 7.87 -4.43 5.86
N GLN A 169 6.82 -3.77 5.38
CA GLN A 169 6.59 -3.49 3.96
C GLN A 169 6.83 -2.01 3.70
N TYR A 170 7.35 -1.69 2.52
CA TYR A 170 7.50 -0.31 2.05
C TYR A 170 7.02 -0.25 0.61
N PHE A 171 6.01 0.58 0.35
CA PHE A 171 5.47 0.77 -0.98
C PHE A 171 6.29 1.82 -1.74
N LEU A 172 6.65 1.50 -2.99
CA LEU A 172 7.40 2.40 -3.86
C LEU A 172 6.65 2.62 -5.16
N GLU A 173 6.45 3.90 -5.47
CA GLU A 173 5.94 4.39 -6.73
C GLU A 173 7.10 4.77 -7.65
N LYS A 174 6.80 5.04 -8.91
CA LYS A 174 7.78 5.57 -9.85
C LYS A 174 8.43 6.84 -9.31
N GLY A 175 9.76 6.85 -9.22
CA GLY A 175 10.48 7.95 -8.61
C GLY A 175 11.91 7.63 -8.21
N GLU A 176 12.57 8.64 -7.66
CA GLU A 176 13.93 8.59 -7.17
C GLU A 176 13.94 8.69 -5.63
N TYR A 177 14.51 7.67 -4.97
CA TYR A 177 14.63 7.58 -3.52
C TYR A 177 16.11 7.60 -3.14
N ARG A 178 16.59 8.73 -2.62
CA ARG A 178 18.01 8.99 -2.37
C ARG A 178 18.51 8.37 -1.06
N LYS A 179 17.61 8.07 -0.13
CA LYS A 179 17.90 7.43 1.16
C LYS A 179 16.73 6.56 1.62
N HIS A 180 16.99 5.65 2.57
CA HIS A 180 15.96 4.75 3.10
C HIS A 180 14.76 5.42 3.77
N GLY A 181 14.97 6.63 4.33
CA GLY A 181 13.87 7.43 4.86
C GLY A 181 12.86 7.86 3.80
N ASP A 182 13.24 7.94 2.52
CA ASP A 182 12.37 8.42 1.44
C ASP A 182 11.24 7.42 1.12
N TRP A 183 11.43 6.12 1.38
CA TRP A 183 10.36 5.10 1.30
C TRP A 183 9.73 4.78 2.66
N GLY A 184 10.03 5.58 3.70
CA GLY A 184 9.46 5.45 5.03
C GLY A 184 10.08 4.37 5.92
N ALA A 185 11.28 3.88 5.59
CA ALA A 185 12.01 2.95 6.46
C ALA A 185 12.84 3.68 7.53
N ALA A 186 12.97 3.04 8.70
CA ALA A 186 13.83 3.51 9.78
C ALA A 186 15.29 3.01 9.67
N SER A 187 15.53 2.01 8.83
CA SER A 187 16.84 1.44 8.52
C SER A 187 16.91 1.08 7.03
N PRO A 188 18.12 0.91 6.45
CA PRO A 188 18.27 0.52 5.04
C PRO A 188 18.05 -0.99 4.80
N THR A 189 17.57 -1.74 5.79
CA THR A 189 17.41 -3.19 5.70
C THR A 189 16.28 -3.56 4.74
N VAL A 190 16.65 -4.12 3.59
CA VAL A 190 15.74 -4.68 2.59
C VAL A 190 16.32 -6.01 2.17
N GLN A 191 15.50 -7.07 2.20
CA GLN A 191 15.94 -8.44 1.91
C GLN A 191 15.13 -9.14 0.84
N SER A 192 13.94 -8.66 0.53
CA SER A 192 13.21 -9.08 -0.67
C SER A 192 12.39 -7.93 -1.24
N PHE A 193 12.05 -8.03 -2.52
CA PHE A 193 11.17 -7.08 -3.16
C PHE A 193 10.32 -7.78 -4.22
N ARG A 194 9.13 -7.28 -4.49
CA ARG A 194 8.27 -7.80 -5.55
C ARG A 194 7.50 -6.68 -6.23
N ARG A 195 7.06 -6.95 -7.45
CA ARG A 195 6.12 -6.12 -8.20
C ARG A 195 4.78 -6.10 -7.48
N PHE A 196 4.16 -4.93 -7.44
CA PHE A 196 2.81 -4.77 -6.93
C PHE A 196 1.85 -4.64 -8.10
N THR A 197 0.96 -5.61 -8.23
CA THR A 197 -0.06 -5.72 -9.27
C THR A 197 -1.42 -5.98 -8.62
N GLU A 198 -2.50 -5.48 -9.21
CA GLU A 198 -3.88 -5.89 -8.88
C GLU A 198 -4.17 -7.34 -9.31
#